data_AF-A0A2V5UH87-F1
#
_entry.id   AF-A0A2V5UH87-F1
#
_cell.length_a   1.000
_cell.length_b   1.000
_cell.length_c   1.000
_cell.angle_alpha   90.00
_cell.angle_beta   90.00
_cell.angle_gamma   90.00
#
_symmetry.space_group_name_H-M   'P 1'
#
loop_
_entity.id
_entity.type
_entity.pdbx_description
1 polymer ?
#
loop_
_entity_poly.entity_id
_entity_poly.type
_entity_poly.pdbx_seq_one_letter_code
_entity_poly.pdbx_strand_id
1 'polypeptide(L)' 'MNFKEFQNQSRLYVIGALETEELEEFEKARKKFGKKAEDYIGECYGLHEAFALSLRPAKSSDGIKDRLMAMVRARKEV' A
#
# COMPACT_ATOMS: atom_id res chain seq x y z
N MET A 1 -15.24 14.20 4.20
CA MET A 1 -14.01 14.95 3.88
C MET A 1 -14.08 15.83 2.61
N ASN A 2 -13.29 16.91 2.59
CA ASN A 2 -12.92 17.66 1.40
C ASN A 2 -11.72 17.01 0.66
N PHE A 3 -11.33 17.54 -0.50
CA PHE A 3 -10.27 16.91 -1.30
C PHE A 3 -8.87 17.02 -0.66
N LYS A 4 -8.58 18.08 0.10
CA LYS A 4 -7.29 18.24 0.77
C LYS A 4 -7.13 17.24 1.91
N GLU A 5 -8.19 17.00 2.66
CA GLU A 5 -8.27 15.93 3.68
C GLU A 5 -8.07 14.56 3.03
N PHE A 6 -8.78 14.29 1.92
CA PHE A 6 -8.61 13.07 1.14
C PHE A 6 -7.16 12.86 0.72
N GLN A 7 -6.50 13.90 0.19
CA GLN A 7 -5.08 13.84 -0.22
C GLN A 7 -4.13 13.50 0.94
N ASN A 8 -4.44 13.95 2.16
CA ASN A 8 -3.64 13.59 3.33
C ASN A 8 -3.89 12.14 3.74
N GLN A 9 -5.16 11.71 3.77
CA GLN A 9 -5.51 10.32 4.09
C GLN A 9 -5.03 9.33 3.02
N SER A 10 -4.94 9.72 1.74
CA SER A 10 -4.38 8.85 0.69
C SER A 10 -2.93 8.44 1.00
N ARG A 11 -2.15 9.32 1.65
CA ARG A 11 -0.76 9.00 2.05
C ARG A 11 -0.70 7.93 3.13
N LEU A 12 -1.68 7.90 4.03
CA LEU A 12 -1.82 6.86 5.06
C LEU A 12 -2.41 5.58 4.47
N TYR A 13 -3.37 5.72 3.56
CA TYR A 13 -4.01 4.61 2.86
C TYR A 13 -3.00 3.73 2.12
N VAL A 14 -2.11 4.32 1.31
CA VAL A 14 -1.15 3.56 0.48
C VAL A 14 -0.11 2.77 1.29
N ILE A 15 0.08 3.12 2.56
CA ILE A 15 0.96 2.40 3.49
C ILE A 15 0.19 1.50 4.47
N GLY A 16 -1.14 1.39 4.33
CA GLY A 16 -1.99 0.58 5.19
C GLY A 16 -2.13 1.10 6.63
N ALA A 17 -2.05 2.43 6.82
CA ALA A 17 -2.07 3.08 8.14
C ALA A 17 -3.37 3.84 8.44
N LEU A 18 -4.48 3.48 7.79
CA LEU A 18 -5.81 3.98 8.14
C LEU A 18 -6.51 2.99 9.07
N GLU A 19 -7.17 3.52 10.10
CA GLU A 19 -8.08 2.73 10.93
C GLU A 19 -9.33 2.32 10.15
N THR A 20 -10.06 1.33 10.67
CA THR A 20 -11.22 0.75 9.96
C THR A 20 -12.31 1.80 9.70
N GLU A 21 -12.59 2.66 10.66
CA GLU A 21 -13.57 3.73 10.55
C GLU A 21 -13.14 4.81 9.54
N GLU A 22 -11.84 5.12 9.50
CA GLU A 22 -11.26 6.08 8.55
C GLU A 22 -11.30 5.53 7.12
N LEU A 23 -11.07 4.23 6.96
CA LEU A 23 -11.11 3.53 5.67
C LEU A 23 -12.50 3.62 5.03
N GLU A 24 -13.57 3.47 5.81
CA GLU A 24 -14.93 3.61 5.28
C GLU A 24 -15.23 5.01 4.75
N GLU A 25 -14.85 6.05 5.48
CA GLU A 25 -15.03 7.44 5.02
C GLU A 25 -14.16 7.71 3.78
N PHE A 26 -12.92 7.21 3.79
CA PHE A 26 -11.99 7.33 2.67
C PHE A 26 -12.53 6.69 1.40
N GLU A 27 -13.08 5.47 1.46
CA GLU A 27 -13.64 4.78 0.31
C GLU A 27 -14.89 5.49 -0.25
N LYS A 28 -15.71 6.10 0.62
CA LYS A 28 -16.83 6.97 0.17
C LYS A 28 -16.31 8.20 -0.57
N ALA A 29 -15.26 8.83 -0.07
CA ALA A 29 -14.63 9.99 -0.70
C ALA A 29 -13.91 9.64 -2.00
N ARG A 30 -13.23 8.49 -2.05
CA ARG A 30 -12.59 7.93 -3.26
C ARG A 30 -13.62 7.80 -4.38
N LYS A 31 -14.76 7.17 -4.10
CA LYS A 31 -15.88 7.06 -5.04
C LYS A 31 -16.43 8.43 -5.46
N LYS A 32 -16.57 9.36 -4.52
CA LYS A 32 -17.09 10.72 -4.78
C LYS A 32 -16.16 11.53 -5.70
N PHE A 33 -14.85 11.47 -5.50
CA PHE A 33 -13.87 12.22 -6.29
C PHE A 33 -13.47 11.50 -7.58
N GLY A 34 -13.78 10.21 -7.70
CA GLY A 34 -13.65 9.43 -8.92
C GLY A 34 -12.21 9.43 -9.46
N LYS A 35 -12.07 9.68 -10.76
CA LYS A 35 -10.77 9.64 -11.44
C LYS A 35 -9.70 10.52 -10.76
N LYS A 36 -10.07 11.71 -10.28
CA LYS A 36 -9.13 12.62 -9.61
C LYS A 36 -8.56 12.00 -8.32
N ALA A 37 -9.36 11.19 -7.61
CA ALA A 37 -8.88 10.45 -6.45
C ALA A 37 -7.93 9.31 -6.86
N GLU A 38 -8.29 8.53 -7.88
CA GLU A 38 -7.44 7.44 -8.39
C GLU A 38 -6.08 7.94 -8.88
N ASP A 39 -6.07 9.06 -9.63
CA ASP A 39 -4.85 9.67 -10.15
C ASP A 39 -3.91 10.06 -8.99
N TYR A 40 -4.44 10.69 -7.93
CA TYR A 40 -3.64 11.10 -6.77
C TYR A 40 -3.21 9.92 -5.88
N ILE A 41 -4.06 8.88 -5.74
CA ILE A 41 -3.67 7.63 -5.07
C ILE A 41 -2.51 6.98 -5.85
N GLY A 42 -2.56 6.98 -7.19
CA GLY A 42 -1.50 6.50 -8.05
C GLY A 42 -0.18 7.24 -7.84
N GLU A 43 -0.21 8.57 -7.74
CA GLU A 43 0.97 9.37 -7.37
C GLU A 43 1.53 8.96 -6.00
N CYS A 44 0.67 8.74 -5.02
CA CYS A 44 1.08 8.30 -3.68
C CYS A 44 1.74 6.91 -3.71
N TYR A 45 1.22 5.97 -4.50
CA TYR A 45 1.85 4.65 -4.67
C TYR A 45 3.21 4.77 -5.36
N GLY A 46 3.33 5.58 -6.41
CA GLY A 46 4.62 5.80 -7.09
C GLY A 46 5.67 6.39 -6.15
N LEU A 47 5.29 7.34 -5.29
CA LEU A 47 6.19 7.88 -4.26
C LEU A 47 6.55 6.84 -3.20
N HIS A 48 5.59 6.02 -2.77
CA HIS A 48 5.83 4.96 -1.79
C HIS A 48 6.82 3.91 -2.32
N GLU A 49 6.67 3.49 -3.58
CA GLU A 49 7.57 2.55 -4.23
C GLU A 49 8.98 3.14 -4.41
N ALA A 50 9.08 4.37 -4.93
CA ALA A 50 10.35 5.07 -5.08
C ALA A 50 11.08 5.22 -3.72
N PHE A 51 10.34 5.53 -2.67
CA PHE A 51 10.87 5.59 -1.31
C PHE A 51 11.38 4.23 -0.84
N ALA A 52 10.58 3.17 -0.99
CA ALA A 52 10.97 1.81 -0.59
C ALA A 52 12.25 1.33 -1.29
N LEU A 53 12.41 1.65 -2.57
CA LEU A 53 13.62 1.32 -3.35
C LEU A 53 14.85 2.15 -2.95
N SER A 54 14.65 3.35 -2.40
CA SER A 54 15.74 4.21 -1.91
C SER A 54 16.31 3.75 -0.57
N LEU A 55 15.58 2.92 0.17
CA LEU A 55 16.01 2.42 1.47
C LEU A 55 17.15 1.42 1.30
N ARG A 56 18.15 1.51 2.18
CA ARG A 56 19.17 0.47 2.27
C ARG A 56 18.48 -0.85 2.63
N PRO A 57 18.67 -1.93 1.86
CA PRO A 57 18.09 -3.22 2.21
C PRO A 57 18.52 -3.62 3.62
N ALA A 58 17.55 -4.04 4.44
CA ALA A 58 17.88 -4.76 5.66
C ALA A 58 18.64 -6.04 5.27
N LYS A 59 19.59 -6.48 6.11
CA LYS A 59 20.27 -7.76 5.87
C LYS A 59 19.20 -8.85 5.73
N SER A 60 19.13 -9.48 4.57
CA SER A 60 18.28 -10.65 4.40
C SER A 60 18.79 -11.73 5.33
N SER A 61 17.93 -12.31 6.17
CA SER A 61 18.28 -13.55 6.84
C SER A 61 18.38 -14.64 5.77
N ASP A 62 19.53 -15.32 5.70
CA ASP A 62 19.83 -16.31 4.65
C ASP A 62 18.76 -17.40 4.55
N GLY A 63 18.11 -17.75 5.67
CA GLY A 63 17.06 -18.77 5.71
C GLY A 63 15.66 -18.31 5.30
N ILE A 64 15.40 -17.00 5.13
CA ILE A 64 14.05 -16.51 4.76
C ILE A 64 13.71 -16.94 3.33
N LYS A 65 14.67 -16.88 2.42
CA LYS A 65 14.47 -17.27 1.02
C LYS A 65 14.10 -18.75 0.90
N ASP A 66 14.83 -19.62 1.60
CA ASP A 66 14.60 -21.06 1.54
C ASP A 66 13.24 -21.43 2.13
N ARG A 67 12.86 -20.81 3.26
CA ARG A 67 11.54 -20.99 3.87
C ARG A 67 10.42 -20.52 2.95
N LEU A 68 10.56 -19.36 2.30
CA LEU A 68 9.58 -18.84 1.35
C LEU A 68 9.41 -19.79 0.16
N MET A 69 10.52 -20.28 -0.40
CA MET A 69 10.48 -21.20 -1.54
C MET A 69 9.85 -22.54 -1.18
N ALA A 70 10.06 -23.04 0.04
CA ALA A 70 9.38 -24.23 0.54
C ALA A 70 7.86 -24.04 0.63
N MET A 71 7.39 -22.90 1.16
CA MET A 71 5.95 -22.59 1.23
C MET A 71 5.31 -22.49 -0.17
N VAL A 72 6.01 -21.88 -1.14
CA VAL A 72 5.52 -21.79 -2.52
C VAL A 72 5.39 -23.17 -3.18
N ARG A 73 6.35 -24.07 -2.94
CA ARG A 73 6.31 -25.45 -3.47
C ARG A 73 5.16 -26.25 -2.88
N ALA A 74 4.99 -26.21 -1.55
CA ALA A 74 3.89 -26.89 -0.87
C ALA A 74 2.50 -26.44 -1.38
N ARG A 75 2.36 -25.18 -1.82
CA ARG A 75 1.12 -24.66 -2.40
C ARG A 75 0.85 -25.14 -3.82
N LYS A 76 1.87 -25.57 -4.59
CA LYS A 76 1.70 -26.10 -5.96
C LYS A 76 1.34 -27.59 -5.98
N GLU A 77 1.51 -28.28 -4.86
CA GLU A 77 1.21 -29.71 -4.70
C GLU A 77 -0.23 -29.95 -4.18
N VAL A 78 -1.01 -28.89 -3.99
CA VAL A 78 -2.45 -28.89 -3.64
C VAL A 78 -3.26 -28.33 -4.80
#